data_AF-A0A2E3VZ54-F1
#
_entry.id   AF-A0A2E3VZ54-F1
#
_cell.length_a   1.000
_cell.length_b   1.000
_cell.length_c   1.000
_cell.angle_alpha   90.00
_cell.angle_beta   90.00
_cell.angle_gamma   90.00
#
_symmetry.space_group_name_H-M   'P 1'
#
loop_
_entity.id
_entity.type
_entity.pdbx_description
1 polymer ?
#
loop_
_entity_poly.entity_id
_entity_poly.type
_entity_poly.pdbx_seq_one_letter_code
_entity_poly.pdbx_strand_id
1 'polypeptide(L)'
;MKYFFVMLFSWSLLATAQFHPGHCRVKPNLECEQEIKSRIPKYQYSSDEHNRQIKYHCAGNPGGACVKKLAKTLPWYNTNNRDDLNKVALSCALTDMDCLNFVAKKVGKRNLRSLEDTREVAMACDRSDIVCLETACKDEFNCDRKEQLLDAARSCYQPCY
;
A
#
# COMPACT_ATOMS: atom_id res chain seq x y z
N MET A 1 1.88 -17.92 -65.91
CA MET A 1 1.09 -17.52 -64.72
C MET A 1 1.96 -17.71 -63.50
N LYS A 2 2.24 -16.62 -62.77
CA LYS A 2 3.12 -16.57 -61.59
C LYS A 2 2.27 -16.78 -60.33
N TYR A 3 2.64 -17.72 -59.46
CA TYR A 3 2.13 -17.78 -58.10
C TYR A 3 3.30 -17.56 -57.13
N PHE A 4 3.34 -16.35 -56.57
CA PHE A 4 4.22 -15.96 -55.47
C PHE A 4 3.52 -16.32 -54.16
N PHE A 5 4.00 -17.34 -53.46
CA PHE A 5 3.54 -17.70 -52.11
C PHE A 5 4.35 -16.89 -51.10
N VAL A 6 3.79 -15.80 -50.58
CA VAL A 6 4.38 -15.02 -49.49
C VAL A 6 4.00 -15.70 -48.17
N MET A 7 4.94 -16.43 -47.58
CA MET A 7 4.85 -16.91 -46.20
C MET A 7 5.02 -15.71 -45.26
N LEU A 8 3.91 -15.19 -44.75
CA LEU A 8 3.88 -14.24 -43.64
C LEU A 8 4.30 -14.98 -42.37
N PHE A 9 5.58 -14.92 -42.04
CA PHE A 9 6.06 -15.24 -40.69
C PHE A 9 5.54 -14.17 -39.73
N SER A 10 4.45 -14.50 -39.05
CA SER A 10 3.93 -13.77 -37.88
C SER A 10 4.93 -13.90 -36.74
N TRP A 11 5.90 -12.99 -36.69
CA TRP A 11 6.71 -12.77 -35.50
C TRP A 11 5.78 -12.40 -34.36
N SER A 12 5.59 -13.35 -33.44
CA SER A 12 4.95 -13.10 -32.16
C SER A 12 5.82 -12.10 -31.41
N LEU A 13 5.39 -10.83 -31.41
CA LEU A 13 5.86 -9.81 -30.50
C LEU A 13 5.51 -10.27 -29.09
N LEU A 14 6.42 -11.03 -28.47
CA LEU A 14 6.51 -11.18 -27.03
C LEU A 14 6.72 -9.77 -26.49
N ALA A 15 5.64 -9.13 -26.07
CA ALA A 15 5.67 -7.94 -25.25
C ALA A 15 6.36 -8.32 -23.93
N THR A 16 7.67 -8.19 -23.89
CA THR A 16 8.41 -8.09 -22.64
C THR A 16 7.93 -6.79 -22.01
N ALA A 17 6.99 -6.90 -21.07
CA ALA A 17 6.65 -5.79 -20.19
C ALA A 17 7.96 -5.36 -19.53
N GLN A 18 8.52 -4.23 -19.97
CA GLN A 18 9.67 -3.60 -19.35
C GLN A 18 9.24 -3.21 -17.93
N PHE A 19 9.45 -4.12 -16.98
CA PHE A 19 9.35 -3.81 -15.57
C PHE A 19 10.35 -2.69 -15.29
N HIS A 20 9.84 -1.48 -15.09
CA HIS A 20 10.67 -0.39 -14.63
C HIS A 20 11.16 -0.76 -13.22
N PRO A 21 12.48 -0.75 -12.97
CA PRO A 21 13.00 -1.01 -11.63
C PRO A 21 12.33 -0.04 -10.65
N GLY A 22 11.75 -0.57 -9.57
CA GLY A 22 11.14 0.23 -8.50
C GLY A 22 9.62 0.12 -8.34
N HIS A 23 8.89 -0.57 -9.23
CA HIS A 23 7.45 -0.82 -9.02
C HIS A 23 7.12 -2.30 -8.88
N CYS A 24 6.71 -2.65 -7.66
CA CYS A 24 6.32 -3.99 -7.29
C CYS A 24 4.92 -4.35 -7.79
N ARG A 25 4.78 -5.52 -8.41
CA ARG A 25 3.47 -6.03 -8.79
C ARG A 25 2.67 -6.38 -7.54
N VAL A 26 1.64 -5.59 -7.25
CA VAL A 26 0.68 -5.87 -6.18
C VAL A 26 -0.26 -7.01 -6.57
N LYS A 27 -0.58 -7.87 -5.61
CA LYS A 27 -1.56 -8.96 -5.77
C LYS A 27 -2.86 -8.61 -5.06
N PRO A 28 -4.03 -9.04 -5.57
CA PRO A 28 -5.29 -8.91 -4.84
C PRO A 28 -5.18 -9.52 -3.44
N ASN A 29 -5.81 -8.89 -2.45
CA ASN A 29 -5.82 -9.38 -1.08
C ASN A 29 -7.23 -9.44 -0.51
N LEU A 30 -7.78 -10.66 -0.39
CA LEU A 30 -9.15 -10.89 0.06
C LEU A 30 -9.36 -10.52 1.54
N GLU A 31 -8.34 -10.66 2.39
CA GLU A 31 -8.44 -10.37 3.82
C GLU A 31 -8.60 -8.87 4.08
N CYS A 32 -7.88 -8.03 3.33
CA CYS A 32 -8.09 -6.59 3.31
C CYS A 32 -9.51 -6.24 2.82
N GLU A 33 -9.99 -6.87 1.75
CA GLU A 33 -11.35 -6.61 1.26
C GLU A 33 -12.41 -6.93 2.32
N GLN A 34 -12.24 -8.05 3.03
CA GLN A 34 -13.13 -8.46 4.13
C GLN A 34 -13.05 -7.49 5.31
N GLU A 35 -11.86 -7.04 5.68
CA GLU A 35 -11.66 -6.05 6.75
C GLU A 35 -12.41 -4.75 6.42
N ILE A 36 -12.31 -4.23 5.19
CA ILE A 36 -13.07 -3.04 4.76
C ILE A 36 -14.58 -3.30 4.83
N LYS A 37 -15.05 -4.39 4.20
CA LYS A 37 -16.49 -4.73 4.12
C LYS A 37 -17.12 -4.98 5.49
N SER A 38 -16.34 -5.40 6.48
CA SER A 38 -16.81 -5.61 7.86
C SER A 38 -17.08 -4.30 8.61
N ARG A 39 -16.50 -3.19 8.15
CA ARG A 39 -16.55 -1.89 8.84
C ARG A 39 -17.53 -0.90 8.22
N ILE A 40 -17.86 -1.09 6.94
CA ILE A 40 -18.77 -0.21 6.21
C ILE A 40 -20.14 -0.87 6.03
N PRO A 41 -21.23 -0.08 5.95
CA PRO A 41 -22.55 -0.58 5.59
C PRO A 41 -22.59 -1.27 4.22
N LYS A 42 -23.45 -2.30 4.08
CA LYS A 42 -23.58 -3.11 2.85
C LYS A 42 -23.83 -2.30 1.58
N TYR A 43 -24.61 -1.22 1.65
CA TYR A 43 -24.91 -0.38 0.47
C TYR A 43 -23.66 0.30 -0.11
N GLN A 44 -22.60 0.46 0.68
CA GLN A 44 -21.35 1.05 0.20
C GLN A 44 -20.50 0.06 -0.60
N TYR A 45 -20.85 -1.23 -0.65
CA TYR A 45 -20.17 -2.25 -1.45
C TYR A 45 -21.13 -3.20 -2.18
N SER A 46 -22.38 -2.80 -2.39
CA SER A 46 -23.37 -3.63 -3.07
C SER A 46 -23.28 -3.58 -4.60
N SER A 47 -22.63 -2.57 -5.19
CA SER A 47 -22.42 -2.48 -6.64
C SER A 47 -21.11 -3.14 -7.06
N ASP A 48 -21.06 -3.59 -8.31
CA ASP A 48 -19.84 -4.14 -8.92
C ASP A 48 -18.70 -3.13 -8.94
N GLU A 49 -19.01 -1.85 -9.19
CA GLU A 49 -18.04 -0.76 -9.17
C GLU A 49 -17.39 -0.63 -7.79
N HIS A 50 -18.19 -0.61 -6.72
CA HIS A 50 -17.68 -0.48 -5.36
C HIS A 50 -16.81 -1.69 -4.98
N ASN A 51 -17.20 -2.90 -5.38
CA ASN A 51 -16.39 -4.10 -5.17
C ASN A 51 -15.05 -4.03 -5.92
N ARG A 52 -15.05 -3.54 -7.16
CA ARG A 52 -13.82 -3.37 -7.94
C ARG A 52 -12.89 -2.34 -7.32
N GLN A 53 -13.43 -1.22 -6.82
CA GLN A 53 -12.64 -0.20 -6.13
C GLN A 53 -11.99 -0.75 -4.86
N ILE A 54 -12.76 -1.47 -4.02
CA ILE A 54 -12.23 -2.10 -2.80
C ILE A 54 -11.11 -3.10 -3.16
N LYS A 55 -11.34 -3.96 -4.14
CA LYS A 55 -10.34 -4.94 -4.60
C LYS A 55 -9.06 -4.27 -5.11
N TYR A 56 -9.19 -3.17 -5.86
CA TYR A 56 -8.06 -2.40 -6.35
C TYR A 56 -7.24 -1.78 -5.21
N HIS A 57 -7.90 -1.08 -4.28
CA HIS A 57 -7.21 -0.43 -3.16
C HIS A 57 -6.63 -1.41 -2.13
N CYS A 58 -7.17 -2.62 -2.03
CA CYS A 58 -6.62 -3.67 -1.18
C CYS A 58 -5.45 -4.45 -1.81
N ALA A 59 -5.15 -4.22 -3.09
CA ALA A 59 -4.06 -4.91 -3.74
C ALA A 59 -2.72 -4.57 -3.05
N GLY A 60 -1.94 -5.60 -2.72
CA GLY A 60 -0.64 -5.43 -2.08
C GLY A 60 -0.70 -5.26 -0.56
N ASN A 61 -1.86 -5.42 0.09
CA ASN A 61 -2.00 -5.30 1.55
C ASN A 61 -2.00 -6.69 2.22
N PRO A 62 -0.84 -7.31 2.52
CA PRO A 62 -0.78 -8.67 3.06
C PRO A 62 -1.51 -8.75 4.41
N GLY A 63 -2.37 -9.76 4.58
CA GLY A 63 -3.10 -9.97 5.83
C GLY A 63 -4.20 -8.96 6.15
N GLY A 64 -4.37 -7.89 5.35
CA GLY A 64 -5.15 -6.71 5.75
C GLY A 64 -4.64 -6.04 7.03
N ALA A 65 -3.42 -6.37 7.48
CA ALA A 65 -2.93 -6.06 8.82
C ALA A 65 -2.74 -4.56 9.03
N CYS A 66 -2.24 -3.87 8.00
CA CYS A 66 -2.06 -2.42 8.02
C CYS A 66 -3.42 -1.70 8.16
N VAL A 67 -4.41 -2.06 7.33
CA VAL A 67 -5.77 -1.48 7.41
C VAL A 67 -6.39 -1.75 8.77
N LYS A 68 -6.33 -3.00 9.24
CA LYS A 68 -6.87 -3.40 10.54
C LYS A 68 -6.25 -2.64 11.71
N LYS A 69 -4.94 -2.36 11.65
CA LYS A 69 -4.22 -1.60 12.67
C LYS A 69 -4.62 -0.12 12.63
N LEU A 70 -4.59 0.50 11.46
CA LEU A 70 -4.85 1.93 11.29
C LEU A 70 -6.34 2.28 11.50
N ALA A 71 -7.25 1.41 11.07
CA ALA A 71 -8.68 1.59 11.32
C ALA A 71 -9.06 1.44 12.82
N LYS A 72 -8.14 1.03 13.71
CA LYS A 72 -8.35 1.07 15.16
C LYS A 72 -7.91 2.40 15.80
N THR A 73 -7.07 3.17 15.12
CA THR A 73 -6.59 4.48 15.60
C THR A 73 -7.43 5.63 15.07
N LEU A 74 -8.00 5.45 13.88
CA LEU A 74 -8.86 6.43 13.24
C LEU A 74 -10.22 6.58 13.96
N PRO A 75 -10.80 7.79 13.92
CA PRO A 75 -12.17 8.04 14.35
C PRO A 75 -13.20 7.18 13.59
N TRP A 76 -14.33 6.92 14.22
CA TRP A 76 -15.39 6.07 13.67
C TRP A 76 -15.88 6.57 12.30
N TYR A 77 -15.95 7.89 12.08
CA TYR A 77 -16.43 8.48 10.83
C TYR A 77 -15.49 8.27 9.64
N ASN A 78 -14.19 8.04 9.86
CA ASN A 78 -13.24 7.64 8.81
C ASN A 78 -13.24 6.12 8.57
N THR A 79 -13.86 5.34 9.47
CA THR A 79 -13.82 3.88 9.44
C THR A 79 -15.16 3.23 9.13
N ASN A 80 -16.24 4.01 9.02
CA ASN A 80 -17.54 3.56 8.51
C ASN A 80 -17.86 4.09 7.09
N ASN A 81 -16.90 4.76 6.47
CA ASN A 81 -16.98 5.32 5.13
C ASN A 81 -16.00 4.57 4.20
N ARG A 82 -16.53 4.07 3.08
CA ARG A 82 -15.75 3.32 2.07
C ARG A 82 -14.61 4.15 1.51
N ASP A 83 -14.84 5.41 1.17
CA ASP A 83 -13.84 6.23 0.47
C ASP A 83 -12.64 6.50 1.37
N ASP A 84 -12.86 6.71 2.66
CA ASP A 84 -11.79 6.89 3.63
C ASP A 84 -11.03 5.58 3.91
N LEU A 85 -11.74 4.46 4.09
CA LEU A 85 -11.07 3.16 4.23
C LEU A 85 -10.32 2.74 2.96
N ASN A 86 -10.82 3.08 1.78
CA ASN A 86 -10.12 2.86 0.52
C ASN A 86 -8.82 3.67 0.46
N LYS A 87 -8.82 4.93 0.92
CA LYS A 87 -7.59 5.73 1.02
C LYS A 87 -6.58 5.09 1.99
N VAL A 88 -7.04 4.56 3.13
CA VAL A 88 -6.17 3.82 4.06
C VAL A 88 -5.61 2.57 3.40
N ALA A 89 -6.47 1.78 2.75
CA ALA A 89 -6.06 0.53 2.09
C ALA A 89 -5.03 0.77 0.99
N LEU A 90 -5.24 1.80 0.17
CA LEU A 90 -4.29 2.21 -0.86
C LEU A 90 -2.95 2.62 -0.27
N SER A 91 -2.95 3.41 0.81
CA SER A 91 -1.73 3.81 1.51
C SER A 91 -1.03 2.66 2.24
N CYS A 92 -1.74 1.55 2.48
CA CYS A 92 -1.23 0.34 3.08
C CYS A 92 -0.66 -0.67 2.06
N ALA A 93 -0.64 -0.32 0.78
CA ALA A 93 -0.07 -1.18 -0.25
C ALA A 93 1.42 -1.42 0.06
N LEU A 94 1.79 -2.69 0.21
CA LEU A 94 3.14 -3.19 0.46
C LEU A 94 3.81 -2.63 1.72
N THR A 95 3.02 -2.04 2.63
CA THR A 95 3.51 -1.55 3.91
C THR A 95 4.13 -2.68 4.73
N ASP A 96 5.38 -2.46 5.15
CA ASP A 96 6.06 -3.30 6.12
C ASP A 96 5.47 -3.05 7.52
N MET A 97 5.00 -4.12 8.16
CA MET A 97 4.32 -4.01 9.43
C MET A 97 5.27 -3.69 10.59
N ASP A 98 6.53 -4.08 10.51
CA ASP A 98 7.53 -3.79 11.54
C ASP A 98 7.95 -2.32 11.48
N CYS A 99 8.18 -1.78 10.28
CA CYS A 99 8.29 -0.34 10.07
C CYS A 99 7.06 0.40 10.61
N LEU A 100 5.85 -0.03 10.22
CA LEU A 100 4.62 0.64 10.65
C LEU A 100 4.47 0.64 12.17
N ASN A 101 4.80 -0.48 12.84
CA ASN A 101 4.74 -0.61 14.28
C ASN A 101 5.76 0.33 14.97
N PHE A 102 6.98 0.39 14.44
CA PHE A 102 8.05 1.24 14.95
C PHE A 102 7.69 2.73 14.80
N VAL A 103 7.31 3.16 13.59
CA VAL A 103 6.94 4.55 13.31
C VAL A 103 5.71 4.95 14.13
N ALA A 104 4.66 4.12 14.15
CA ALA A 104 3.44 4.39 14.91
C ALA A 104 3.69 4.57 16.41
N LYS A 105 4.65 3.82 16.98
CA LYS A 105 5.06 3.95 18.38
C LYS A 105 5.72 5.30 18.66
N LYS A 106 6.61 5.75 17.76
CA LYS A 106 7.34 7.01 17.89
C LYS A 106 6.47 8.24 17.64
N VAL A 107 5.66 8.27 16.58
CA VAL A 107 4.77 9.42 16.31
C VAL A 107 3.64 9.54 17.34
N GLY A 108 3.26 8.43 17.97
CA GLY A 108 2.24 8.38 19.01
C GLY A 108 0.81 8.43 18.47
N LYS A 109 -0.13 7.95 19.30
CA LYS A 109 -1.54 7.75 18.89
C LYS A 109 -2.26 9.02 18.44
N ARG A 110 -1.89 10.20 18.97
CA ARG A 110 -2.55 11.47 18.63
C ARG A 110 -2.32 11.84 17.15
N ASN A 111 -1.10 11.61 16.66
CA ASN A 111 -0.71 11.83 15.28
C ASN A 111 -1.20 10.71 14.34
N LEU A 112 -2.00 9.74 14.82
CA LEU A 112 -2.61 8.68 14.02
C LEU A 112 -4.15 8.74 14.05
N ARG A 113 -4.70 9.88 14.47
CA ARG A 113 -6.15 10.14 14.48
C ARG A 113 -6.60 10.89 13.23
N SER A 114 -5.69 11.52 12.50
CA SER A 114 -5.99 12.10 11.20
C SER A 114 -5.87 11.04 10.12
N LEU A 115 -6.76 11.10 9.13
CA LEU A 115 -6.69 10.24 7.96
C LEU A 115 -5.40 10.50 7.18
N GLU A 116 -5.04 11.76 7.00
CA GLU A 116 -3.84 12.20 6.28
C GLU A 116 -2.57 11.69 6.96
N ASP A 117 -2.42 11.88 8.28
CA ASP A 117 -1.23 11.42 9.00
C ASP A 117 -1.10 9.89 8.98
N THR A 118 -2.22 9.20 9.12
CA THR A 118 -2.28 7.73 9.08
C THR A 118 -1.81 7.20 7.73
N ARG A 119 -2.27 7.83 6.64
CA ARG A 119 -1.85 7.50 5.28
C ARG A 119 -0.38 7.79 5.08
N GLU A 120 0.08 8.94 5.53
CA GLU A 120 1.48 9.36 5.41
C GLU A 120 2.43 8.35 6.07
N VAL A 121 2.08 7.91 7.28
CA VAL A 121 2.84 6.88 8.02
C VAL A 121 2.85 5.54 7.30
N ALA A 122 1.69 5.09 6.77
CA ALA A 122 1.62 3.83 6.04
C ALA A 122 2.46 3.84 4.76
N MET A 123 2.40 4.94 4.00
CA MET A 123 3.15 5.12 2.76
C MET A 123 4.66 5.24 3.01
N ALA A 124 5.08 5.88 4.10
CA ALA A 124 6.49 5.95 4.46
C ALA A 124 7.09 4.56 4.77
N CYS A 125 6.25 3.62 5.19
CA CYS A 125 6.63 2.24 5.48
C CYS A 125 6.37 1.26 4.31
N ASP A 126 6.00 1.73 3.12
CA ASP A 126 5.95 0.89 1.92
C ASP A 126 7.33 0.24 1.71
N ARG A 127 7.40 -1.09 1.82
CA ARG A 127 8.63 -1.91 1.66
C ARG A 127 9.86 -1.35 2.37
N SER A 128 9.66 -0.65 3.48
CA SER A 128 10.74 -0.07 4.26
C SER A 128 11.34 -1.15 5.15
N ASP A 129 12.64 -1.39 4.99
CA ASP A 129 13.35 -2.36 5.84
C ASP A 129 13.56 -1.79 7.25
N ILE A 130 13.07 -2.51 8.26
CA ILE A 130 13.15 -2.07 9.66
C ILE A 130 14.59 -1.97 10.17
N VAL A 131 15.50 -2.85 9.73
CA VAL A 131 16.91 -2.81 10.16
C VAL A 131 17.60 -1.56 9.62
N CYS A 132 17.34 -1.23 8.36
CA CYS A 132 17.75 0.02 7.75
C CYS A 132 17.18 1.22 8.53
N LEU A 133 15.88 1.24 8.82
CA LEU A 133 15.25 2.36 9.53
C LEU A 133 15.85 2.57 10.93
N GLU A 134 16.04 1.49 11.69
CA GLU A 134 16.67 1.57 13.01
C GLU A 134 18.12 2.07 12.95
N THR A 135 18.85 1.78 11.87
CA THR A 135 20.22 2.26 11.63
C THR A 135 20.21 3.73 11.21
N ALA A 136 19.38 4.09 10.23
CA ALA A 136 19.20 5.47 9.78
C ALA A 136 18.82 6.40 10.93
N CYS A 137 17.97 5.96 11.86
CA CYS A 137 17.60 6.71 13.05
C CYS A 137 18.71 6.91 14.08
N LYS A 138 19.80 6.12 14.03
CA LYS A 138 20.97 6.27 14.90
C LYS A 138 22.02 7.17 14.27
N ASP A 139 22.21 7.00 12.96
CA ASP A 139 23.40 7.51 12.28
C ASP A 139 23.13 8.76 11.42
N GLU A 140 21.93 8.88 10.84
CA GLU A 140 21.65 9.86 9.78
C GLU A 140 20.49 10.81 10.10
N PHE A 141 19.46 10.34 10.80
CA PHE A 141 18.21 11.08 11.03
C PHE A 141 17.91 11.25 12.51
N ASN A 142 17.44 12.45 12.90
CA ASN A 142 16.81 12.65 14.20
C ASN A 142 15.35 12.15 14.17
N CYS A 143 15.20 10.85 14.43
CA CYS A 143 13.91 10.16 14.47
C CYS A 143 13.03 10.48 15.71
N ASP A 144 13.24 11.61 16.38
CA ASP A 144 12.30 12.14 17.38
C ASP A 144 11.30 13.13 16.75
N ARG A 145 11.63 13.70 15.59
CA ARG A 145 10.70 14.50 14.79
C ARG A 145 9.95 13.61 13.80
N LYS A 146 8.62 13.76 13.73
CA LYS A 146 7.76 13.01 12.78
C LYS A 146 8.33 13.06 11.36
N GLU A 147 8.61 14.26 10.84
CA GLU A 147 9.10 14.45 9.47
C GLU A 147 10.37 13.64 9.19
N GLN A 148 11.41 13.79 10.02
CA GLN A 148 12.67 13.07 9.85
C GLN A 148 12.53 11.55 10.04
N LEU A 149 11.64 11.10 10.92
CA LEU A 149 11.32 9.69 11.06
C LEU A 149 10.67 9.11 9.79
N LEU A 150 9.77 9.86 9.15
CA LEU A 150 9.14 9.43 7.91
C LEU A 150 10.12 9.47 6.73
N ASP A 151 11.02 10.45 6.70
CA ASP A 151 12.08 10.51 5.69
C ASP A 151 13.08 9.36 5.82
N ALA A 152 13.45 8.99 7.06
CA ALA A 152 14.26 7.81 7.33
C ALA A 152 13.56 6.51 6.89
N ALA A 153 12.24 6.39 7.11
CA ALA A 153 11.50 5.21 6.66
C ALA A 153 11.48 5.12 5.11
N ARG A 154 11.29 6.25 4.43
CA ARG A 154 11.31 6.32 2.96
C ARG A 154 12.69 6.02 2.36
N SER A 155 13.78 6.46 3.02
CA SER A 155 15.14 6.17 2.53
C SER A 155 15.48 4.67 2.57
N CYS A 156 14.77 3.91 3.40
CA CYS A 156 14.94 2.47 3.56
C CYS A 156 14.07 1.59 2.64
N TYR A 157 13.46 2.19 1.61
CA TYR A 157 12.66 1.47 0.61
C TYR A 157 13.48 0.40 -0.12
N GLN A 158 12.97 -0.83 -0.13
CA GLN A 158 13.57 -1.96 -0.86
C GLN A 158 12.88 -2.16 -2.21
N PRO A 159 13.55 -1.97 -3.37
CA PRO A 159 12.93 -2.20 -4.67
C PRO A 159 12.57 -3.67 -4.91
N CYS A 160 11.71 -3.93 -5.89
CA CYS A 160 11.46 -5.28 -6.39
C CYS A 160 12.51 -5.68 -7.43
N TYR A 161 12.99 -6.91 -7.32
CA TYR A 161 13.87 -7.58 -8.28
C TYR A 161 13.16 -8.80 -8.88
#